data_AF-A0A928PG34-F1
#
_entry.id   AF-A0A928PG34-F1
#
_cell.length_a   1.000
_cell.length_b   1.000
_cell.length_c   1.000
_cell.angle_alpha   90.00
_cell.angle_beta   90.00
_cell.angle_gamma   90.00
#
_symmetry.space_group_name_H-M   'P 1'
#
loop_
_entity.id
_entity.type
_entity.pdbx_description
1 polymer ?
#
loop_
_entity_poly.entity_id
_entity_poly.type
_entity_poly.pdbx_seq_one_letter_code
_entity_poly.pdbx_strand_id
1 'polypeptide(L)'
;MKRVISLFLALLVIISISAVGVSAETLYDVYVGDAYVTSSNANDIFGDGTVSFDADTNTLTLNNADIQAKSLDGMGTGIFAYYMDLTIELRGENTITAEGSENDSNYGILVSGGKLTVRSIDDGSLTINAGDAVEDVYGIYTSPGMYNEEGLLKFDNADVTVNCGDAKRSTGVYAVGPMCVSGGNLNIVTGDADESVGIYTSAHYVYDEETFDLITMNRGHLNFTDNAKVKVVTGNATTERYCISAYGDLTVDKADLDLTSGPCEDTSSVVLVNGFSKFISGNVTAYSTFGEFGGSLISTIFATDYDETTGENIKYGGNIDIYDGMVMNLESGGSGGPSVGINSANDITIHGGTVSIRLGDITGDKMRRCYGMSSSHHIFINGGTTSISVPEKVKEHDDFFPLCQWFYCVYVADNIVVTGTKAPFESGMYGCVQADPNVPVVFTDKFTSDKPLGDADKDGEVNIKDATAIQKKIAGLITFDAEQNLLADFNQDTDINIKDATAIQKKIAGLI
;
A
#
# COMPACT_ATOMS: atom_id res chain seq x y z
N MET A 1 -25.06 11.94 -16.00
CA MET A 1 -24.97 11.61 -17.45
C MET A 1 -26.06 12.24 -18.35
N LYS A 2 -27.37 12.06 -18.11
CA LYS A 2 -28.42 12.62 -19.02
C LYS A 2 -28.50 14.16 -19.08
N ARG A 3 -27.91 14.89 -18.13
CA ARG A 3 -27.92 16.37 -18.09
C ARG A 3 -26.67 17.03 -18.68
N VAL A 4 -25.50 16.41 -18.58
CA VAL A 4 -24.25 16.87 -19.21
C VAL A 4 -24.35 16.81 -20.75
N ILE A 5 -24.98 15.76 -21.30
CA ILE A 5 -25.33 15.67 -22.72
C ILE A 5 -26.33 16.79 -23.12
N SER A 6 -27.17 17.24 -22.19
CA SER A 6 -28.15 18.30 -22.44
C SER A 6 -27.53 19.70 -22.52
N LEU A 7 -26.41 19.97 -21.82
CA LEU A 7 -25.66 21.22 -22.00
C LEU A 7 -24.81 21.20 -23.26
N PHE A 8 -24.22 20.06 -23.61
CA PHE A 8 -23.53 19.86 -24.89
C PHE A 8 -24.47 20.11 -26.08
N LEU A 9 -25.73 19.66 -26.01
CA LEU A 9 -26.76 19.99 -27.00
C LEU A 9 -27.23 21.45 -26.95
N ALA A 10 -27.23 22.09 -25.77
CA ALA A 10 -27.70 23.48 -25.64
C ALA A 10 -26.70 24.49 -26.23
N LEU A 11 -25.38 24.24 -26.13
CA LEU A 11 -24.36 25.08 -26.73
C LEU A 11 -24.34 24.95 -28.27
N LEU A 12 -24.55 23.74 -28.81
CA LEU A 12 -24.70 23.48 -30.25
C LEU A 12 -25.89 24.23 -30.89
N VAL A 13 -26.94 24.55 -30.12
CA VAL A 13 -28.13 25.26 -30.61
C VAL A 13 -27.92 26.78 -30.71
N ILE A 14 -26.91 27.36 -30.05
CA ILE A 14 -26.63 28.81 -30.09
C ILE A 14 -25.93 29.24 -31.40
N ILE A 15 -25.33 28.31 -32.15
CA ILE A 15 -24.55 28.61 -33.38
C ILE A 15 -25.43 28.74 -34.63
N SER A 16 -26.75 28.46 -34.57
CA SER A 16 -27.62 28.52 -35.76
C SER A 16 -28.06 29.93 -36.21
N ILE A 17 -27.43 31.02 -35.74
CA ILE A 17 -27.77 32.38 -36.17
C ILE A 17 -26.67 32.98 -37.07
N SER A 18 -26.93 32.84 -38.37
CA SER A 18 -26.54 33.71 -39.50
C SER A 18 -25.06 33.96 -39.80
N ALA A 19 -24.64 33.48 -40.97
CA ALA A 19 -23.36 33.71 -41.61
C ALA A 19 -22.95 35.20 -41.72
N VAL A 20 -21.80 35.52 -41.12
CA VAL A 20 -20.86 36.56 -41.56
C VAL A 20 -19.47 35.92 -41.42
N GLY A 21 -18.55 36.19 -42.36
CA GLY A 21 -17.22 35.55 -42.49
C GLY A 21 -16.27 35.74 -41.31
N VAL A 22 -16.63 35.17 -40.17
CA VAL A 22 -15.81 34.93 -38.99
C VAL A 22 -15.15 33.57 -39.24
N SER A 23 -13.82 33.50 -39.08
CA SER A 23 -13.13 32.19 -39.03
C SER A 23 -13.84 31.34 -37.99
N ALA A 24 -14.21 30.11 -38.32
CA ALA A 24 -14.88 29.23 -37.36
C ALA A 24 -13.99 29.11 -36.11
N GLU A 25 -14.53 29.50 -34.95
CA GLU A 25 -13.84 29.37 -33.68
C GLU A 25 -13.65 27.88 -33.40
N THR A 26 -12.40 27.47 -33.17
CA THR A 26 -12.10 26.09 -32.80
C THR A 26 -12.37 25.91 -31.32
N LEU A 27 -13.09 24.85 -30.98
CA LEU A 27 -13.43 24.44 -29.61
C LEU A 27 -12.48 23.31 -29.21
N TYR A 28 -11.87 23.41 -28.04
CA TYR A 28 -10.83 22.47 -27.63
C TYR A 28 -11.27 21.46 -26.56
N ASP A 29 -12.55 21.35 -26.23
CA ASP A 29 -13.05 20.33 -25.26
C ASP A 29 -12.31 20.28 -23.91
N VAL A 30 -11.74 21.42 -23.51
CA VAL A 30 -11.12 21.68 -22.21
C VAL A 30 -11.91 22.78 -21.51
N TYR A 31 -12.16 22.60 -20.21
CA TYR A 31 -12.61 23.64 -19.29
C TYR A 31 -11.54 23.87 -18.22
N VAL A 32 -11.31 25.14 -17.87
CA VAL A 32 -10.47 25.56 -16.74
C VAL A 32 -11.28 26.51 -15.87
N GLY A 33 -11.65 26.06 -14.67
CA GLY A 33 -12.70 26.67 -13.87
C GLY A 33 -13.98 26.78 -14.70
N ASP A 34 -14.55 27.98 -14.78
CA ASP A 34 -15.76 28.26 -15.56
C ASP A 34 -15.47 28.58 -17.05
N ALA A 35 -14.20 28.61 -17.47
CA ALA A 35 -13.81 29.02 -18.82
C ALA A 35 -13.67 27.82 -19.78
N TYR A 36 -14.42 27.85 -20.88
CA TYR A 36 -14.24 26.91 -21.98
C TYR A 36 -13.13 27.37 -22.92
N VAL A 37 -12.21 26.48 -23.27
CA VAL A 37 -11.02 26.82 -24.07
C VAL A 37 -11.35 26.77 -25.56
N THR A 38 -11.02 27.85 -26.26
CA THR A 38 -11.21 28.01 -27.70
C THR A 38 -9.98 28.63 -28.34
N SER A 39 -9.91 28.60 -29.68
CA SER A 39 -8.84 29.26 -30.43
C SER A 39 -8.69 30.77 -30.13
N SER A 40 -9.71 31.43 -29.58
CA SER A 40 -9.66 32.86 -29.28
C SER A 40 -9.04 33.18 -27.91
N ASN A 41 -9.19 32.29 -26.93
CA ASN A 41 -8.67 32.48 -25.57
C ASN A 41 -7.50 31.54 -25.21
N ALA A 42 -7.15 30.56 -26.05
CA ALA A 42 -6.14 29.55 -25.71
C ALA A 42 -4.78 30.14 -25.29
N ASN A 43 -4.34 31.27 -25.86
CA ASN A 43 -3.08 31.89 -25.45
C ASN A 43 -3.11 32.53 -24.05
N ASP A 44 -4.30 32.84 -23.52
CA ASP A 44 -4.51 33.45 -22.21
C ASP A 44 -5.99 33.26 -21.80
N ILE A 45 -6.27 32.17 -21.09
CA ILE A 45 -7.63 31.68 -20.85
C ILE A 45 -8.45 32.66 -20.01
N PHE A 46 -7.79 33.32 -19.04
CA PHE A 46 -8.43 34.28 -18.13
C PHE A 46 -8.12 35.75 -18.47
N GLY A 47 -7.21 36.02 -19.41
CA GLY A 47 -6.80 37.38 -19.75
C GLY A 47 -5.82 38.01 -18.75
N ASP A 48 -5.24 37.19 -17.86
CA ASP A 48 -4.31 37.59 -16.81
C ASP A 48 -2.89 37.04 -17.01
N GLY A 49 -2.67 36.23 -18.04
CA GLY A 49 -1.39 35.63 -18.39
C GLY A 49 -0.99 34.44 -17.52
N THR A 50 -1.87 33.91 -16.68
CA THR A 50 -1.55 32.81 -15.75
C THR A 50 -1.82 31.42 -16.32
N VAL A 51 -2.76 31.29 -17.25
CA VAL A 51 -3.12 30.01 -17.86
C VAL A 51 -3.20 30.10 -19.38
N SER A 52 -2.54 29.19 -20.08
CA SER A 52 -2.59 29.07 -21.54
C SER A 52 -2.66 27.60 -21.98
N PHE A 53 -3.18 27.37 -23.18
CA PHE A 53 -3.34 26.07 -23.79
C PHE A 53 -2.73 26.06 -25.20
N ASP A 54 -1.82 25.14 -25.44
CA ASP A 54 -1.27 24.85 -26.76
C ASP A 54 -2.00 23.64 -27.37
N ALA A 55 -2.81 23.90 -28.40
CA ALA A 55 -3.62 22.89 -29.07
C ALA A 55 -2.83 21.95 -29.98
N ASP A 56 -1.61 22.31 -30.38
CA ASP A 56 -0.78 21.41 -31.20
C ASP A 56 -0.19 20.27 -30.34
N THR A 57 -0.03 20.51 -29.04
CA THR A 57 0.57 19.58 -28.09
C THR A 57 -0.36 19.14 -26.96
N ASN A 58 -1.60 19.65 -26.94
CA ASN A 58 -2.55 19.54 -25.83
C ASN A 58 -1.93 19.87 -24.47
N THR A 59 -1.15 20.96 -24.42
CA THR A 59 -0.44 21.36 -23.20
C THR A 59 -1.13 22.55 -22.55
N LEU A 60 -1.63 22.36 -21.33
CA LEU A 60 -2.06 23.43 -20.45
C LEU A 60 -0.89 23.89 -19.59
N THR A 61 -0.47 25.14 -19.75
CA THR A 61 0.53 25.77 -18.87
C THR A 61 -0.17 26.51 -17.75
N LEU A 62 0.18 26.18 -16.51
CA LEU A 62 -0.17 26.94 -15.31
C LEU A 62 1.05 27.71 -14.84
N ASN A 63 0.94 29.03 -14.69
CA ASN A 63 2.02 29.91 -14.26
C ASN A 63 1.55 30.88 -13.19
N ASN A 64 1.79 30.53 -11.91
CA ASN A 64 1.21 31.23 -10.76
C ASN A 64 -0.32 31.36 -10.86
N ALA A 65 -0.96 30.33 -11.38
CA ALA A 65 -2.40 30.29 -11.62
C ALA A 65 -3.18 30.07 -10.32
N ASP A 66 -4.29 30.78 -10.18
CA ASP A 66 -5.28 30.58 -9.12
C ASP A 66 -6.63 30.27 -9.76
N ILE A 67 -6.89 28.98 -9.97
CA ILE A 67 -8.09 28.49 -10.66
C ILE A 67 -9.19 28.27 -9.61
N GLN A 68 -10.24 29.07 -9.72
CA GLN A 68 -11.43 28.97 -8.89
C GLN A 68 -12.56 28.35 -9.71
N ALA A 69 -12.90 27.08 -9.44
CA ALA A 69 -14.06 26.44 -10.04
C ALA A 69 -15.29 26.65 -9.17
N LYS A 70 -16.37 27.13 -9.76
CA LYS A 70 -17.68 27.18 -9.13
C LYS A 70 -18.49 25.97 -9.57
N SER A 71 -19.44 25.55 -8.75
CA SER A 71 -20.39 24.48 -9.09
C SER A 71 -21.05 24.74 -10.45
N LEU A 72 -20.72 23.93 -11.46
CA LEU A 72 -21.41 23.88 -12.74
C LEU A 72 -22.39 22.72 -12.70
N ASP A 73 -23.70 23.03 -12.64
CA ASP A 73 -24.77 22.02 -12.56
C ASP A 73 -24.60 20.99 -11.44
N GLY A 74 -24.00 21.41 -10.32
CA GLY A 74 -23.72 20.56 -9.17
C GLY A 74 -22.26 20.15 -9.04
N MET A 75 -21.55 19.94 -10.15
CA MET A 75 -20.19 19.41 -10.10
C MET A 75 -19.17 20.55 -9.94
N GLY A 76 -18.42 20.56 -8.84
CA GLY A 76 -17.23 21.41 -8.72
C GLY A 76 -16.10 20.78 -9.53
N THR A 77 -15.63 21.39 -10.62
CA THR A 77 -14.52 20.84 -11.42
C THR A 77 -13.48 21.88 -11.78
N GLY A 78 -12.25 21.70 -11.29
CA GLY A 78 -11.13 22.62 -11.52
C GLY A 78 -10.65 22.63 -12.96
N ILE A 79 -10.24 21.48 -13.47
CA ILE A 79 -9.88 21.28 -14.87
C ILE A 79 -10.67 20.08 -15.39
N PHE A 80 -11.31 20.23 -16.54
CA PHE A 80 -11.97 19.14 -17.24
C PHE A 80 -11.46 19.03 -18.67
N ALA A 81 -10.97 17.86 -19.08
CA ALA A 81 -10.61 17.57 -20.46
C ALA A 81 -11.37 16.35 -20.96
N TYR A 82 -11.94 16.45 -22.16
CA TYR A 82 -12.83 15.44 -22.72
C TYR A 82 -12.26 14.84 -24.02
N TYR A 83 -12.10 13.52 -24.05
CA TYR A 83 -11.57 12.71 -25.15
C TYR A 83 -10.25 13.20 -25.74
N MET A 84 -9.32 13.62 -24.89
CA MET A 84 -7.96 13.95 -25.30
C MET A 84 -6.92 13.59 -24.26
N ASP A 85 -5.70 13.35 -24.74
CA ASP A 85 -4.50 13.41 -23.90
C ASP A 85 -4.24 14.85 -23.50
N LEU A 86 -3.97 15.09 -22.22
CA LEU A 86 -3.65 16.40 -21.65
C LEU A 86 -2.28 16.36 -20.97
N THR A 87 -1.44 17.34 -21.30
CA THR A 87 -0.23 17.64 -20.52
C THR A 87 -0.47 18.91 -19.71
N ILE A 88 -0.14 18.89 -18.42
CA ILE A 88 -0.14 20.07 -17.55
C ILE A 88 1.31 20.41 -17.19
N GLU A 89 1.75 21.60 -17.59
CA GLU A 89 3.04 22.17 -17.21
C GLU A 89 2.87 23.15 -16.05
N LEU A 90 3.60 22.93 -14.97
CA LEU A 90 3.56 23.76 -13.78
C LEU A 90 4.76 24.70 -13.76
N ARG A 91 4.52 26.01 -13.75
CA ARG A 91 5.51 27.06 -13.49
C ARG A 91 5.06 27.87 -12.28
N GLY A 92 5.99 28.24 -11.39
CA GLY A 92 5.64 28.93 -10.14
C GLY A 92 4.63 28.15 -9.29
N GLU A 93 3.90 28.84 -8.40
CA GLU A 93 2.99 28.21 -7.44
C GLU A 93 1.56 28.24 -7.96
N ASN A 94 0.98 27.09 -8.30
CA ASN A 94 -0.37 27.02 -8.87
C ASN A 94 -1.37 26.43 -7.87
N THR A 95 -2.60 26.95 -7.87
CA THR A 95 -3.68 26.45 -7.04
C THR A 95 -4.92 26.18 -7.88
N ILE A 96 -5.60 25.07 -7.59
CA ILE A 96 -6.94 24.75 -8.06
C ILE A 96 -7.83 24.60 -6.84
N THR A 97 -8.92 25.37 -6.78
CA THR A 97 -9.98 25.19 -5.79
C THR A 97 -11.24 24.72 -6.52
N ALA A 98 -11.65 23.48 -6.22
CA ALA A 98 -12.85 22.85 -6.76
C ALA A 98 -13.85 22.60 -5.62
N GLU A 99 -14.53 23.66 -5.19
CA GLU A 99 -15.55 23.60 -4.13
C GLU A 99 -16.94 23.57 -4.78
N GLY A 100 -17.58 22.40 -4.81
CA GLY A 100 -18.96 22.23 -5.28
C GLY A 100 -20.01 22.69 -4.26
N SER A 101 -21.23 22.89 -4.73
CA SER A 101 -22.38 23.27 -3.89
C SER A 101 -23.08 22.03 -3.31
N GLU A 102 -23.74 22.24 -2.17
CA GLU A 102 -24.46 21.36 -1.20
C GLU A 102 -25.01 19.95 -1.57
N ASN A 103 -24.89 19.39 -2.80
CA ASN A 103 -25.50 18.10 -3.16
C ASN A 103 -24.70 17.19 -4.14
N ASP A 104 -23.47 17.49 -4.53
CA ASP A 104 -22.83 16.84 -5.71
C ASP A 104 -21.32 16.58 -5.53
N SER A 105 -20.71 15.84 -6.48
CA SER A 105 -19.29 15.43 -6.47
C SER A 105 -18.33 16.54 -6.93
N ASN A 106 -17.11 16.54 -6.36
CA ASN A 106 -16.03 17.46 -6.72
C ASN A 106 -14.86 16.75 -7.42
N TYR A 107 -14.23 17.45 -8.36
CA TYR A 107 -13.08 17.00 -9.12
C TYR A 107 -12.05 18.13 -9.20
N GLY A 108 -10.85 17.96 -8.64
CA GLY A 108 -9.78 18.91 -8.88
C GLY A 108 -9.38 18.91 -10.36
N ILE A 109 -9.03 17.74 -10.87
CA ILE A 109 -8.77 17.50 -12.29
C ILE A 109 -9.55 16.26 -12.74
N LEU A 110 -10.31 16.40 -13.82
CA LEU A 110 -11.04 15.34 -14.49
C LEU A 110 -10.56 15.23 -15.94
N VAL A 111 -9.86 14.14 -16.27
CA VAL A 111 -9.55 13.78 -17.65
C VAL A 111 -10.36 12.55 -18.01
N SER A 112 -11.37 12.73 -18.87
CA SER A 112 -12.19 11.63 -19.35
C SER A 112 -11.89 11.40 -20.81
N GLY A 113 -11.41 10.22 -21.18
CA GLY A 113 -11.18 9.87 -22.57
C GLY A 113 -9.74 9.97 -23.06
N GLY A 114 -8.76 10.21 -22.19
CA GLY A 114 -7.35 10.27 -22.58
C GLY A 114 -6.39 10.25 -21.39
N LYS A 115 -5.10 10.42 -21.69
CA LYS A 115 -3.98 10.37 -20.73
C LYS A 115 -3.81 11.73 -20.04
N LEU A 116 -3.31 11.70 -18.81
CA LEU A 116 -2.88 12.90 -18.09
C LEU A 116 -1.40 12.79 -17.76
N THR A 117 -0.61 13.76 -18.20
CA THR A 117 0.75 13.98 -17.72
C THR A 117 0.82 15.30 -16.96
N VAL A 118 1.33 15.28 -15.74
CA VAL A 118 1.64 16.49 -14.96
C VAL A 118 3.15 16.58 -14.79
N ARG A 119 3.74 17.74 -15.08
CA ARG A 119 5.18 17.96 -14.92
C ARG A 119 5.52 19.36 -14.43
N SER A 120 6.53 19.45 -13.58
CA SER A 120 7.08 20.73 -13.13
C SER A 120 8.11 21.27 -14.12
N ILE A 121 8.02 22.57 -14.40
CA ILE A 121 8.98 23.36 -15.15
C ILE A 121 9.53 24.42 -14.21
N ASP A 122 10.85 24.54 -14.13
CA ASP A 122 11.53 25.51 -13.26
C ASP A 122 11.02 25.47 -11.80
N ASP A 123 10.92 24.25 -11.24
CA ASP A 123 10.43 23.96 -9.88
C ASP A 123 8.97 24.37 -9.60
N GLY A 124 8.13 24.52 -10.64
CA GLY A 124 6.71 24.84 -10.44
C GLY A 124 5.93 23.76 -9.68
N SER A 125 4.91 24.18 -8.94
CA SER A 125 4.11 23.32 -8.07
C SER A 125 2.62 23.43 -8.37
N LEU A 126 1.83 22.46 -7.89
CA LEU A 126 0.37 22.49 -7.93
C LEU A 126 -0.23 22.07 -6.59
N THR A 127 -1.12 22.89 -6.05
CA THR A 127 -2.01 22.52 -4.95
C THR A 127 -3.45 22.40 -5.44
N ILE A 128 -4.07 21.25 -5.20
CA ILE A 128 -5.48 20.98 -5.52
C ILE A 128 -6.26 20.91 -4.21
N ASN A 129 -7.27 21.77 -4.07
CA ASN A 129 -8.24 21.75 -2.96
C ASN A 129 -9.59 21.34 -3.53
N ALA A 130 -9.96 20.07 -3.37
CA ALA A 130 -11.20 19.50 -3.92
C ALA A 130 -12.41 19.62 -2.97
N GLY A 131 -12.22 20.26 -1.79
CA GLY A 131 -13.28 20.59 -0.84
C GLY A 131 -14.08 19.40 -0.33
N ASP A 132 -15.13 19.69 0.44
CA ASP A 132 -16.10 18.69 0.92
C ASP A 132 -17.19 18.45 -0.15
N ALA A 133 -17.79 17.26 -0.14
CA ALA A 133 -18.91 16.89 -0.99
C ALA A 133 -19.92 15.98 -0.26
N VAL A 134 -21.12 15.84 -0.82
CA VAL A 134 -22.11 14.88 -0.32
C VAL A 134 -21.85 13.46 -0.86
N GLU A 135 -21.37 13.35 -2.10
CA GLU A 135 -21.15 12.06 -2.78
C GLU A 135 -19.65 11.75 -2.90
N ASP A 136 -18.99 12.20 -3.96
CA ASP A 136 -17.58 11.87 -4.21
C ASP A 136 -16.70 13.12 -4.26
N VAL A 137 -15.51 13.04 -3.70
CA VAL A 137 -14.41 13.99 -3.92
C VAL A 137 -13.28 13.25 -4.58
N TYR A 138 -12.85 13.75 -5.74
CA TYR A 138 -11.63 13.31 -6.41
C TYR A 138 -10.66 14.48 -6.55
N GLY A 139 -9.45 14.34 -6.02
CA GLY A 139 -8.41 15.32 -6.33
C GLY A 139 -8.05 15.27 -7.81
N ILE A 140 -7.70 14.08 -8.30
CA ILE A 140 -7.44 13.81 -9.71
C ILE A 140 -8.18 12.53 -10.09
N TYR A 141 -9.00 12.61 -11.13
CA TYR A 141 -9.70 11.46 -11.71
C TYR A 141 -9.35 11.35 -13.19
N THR A 142 -8.89 10.17 -13.59
CA THR A 142 -8.66 9.86 -15.01
C THR A 142 -9.45 8.62 -15.40
N SER A 143 -10.23 8.72 -16.47
CA SER A 143 -10.89 7.57 -17.09
C SER A 143 -10.51 7.45 -18.55
N PRO A 144 -10.30 6.23 -19.06
CA PRO A 144 -10.13 5.99 -20.49
C PRO A 144 -11.44 6.28 -21.23
N GLY A 145 -11.32 6.50 -22.54
CA GLY A 145 -12.47 6.73 -23.40
C GLY A 145 -13.15 5.44 -23.81
N MET A 146 -14.36 5.55 -24.38
CA MET A 146 -15.06 4.39 -24.99
C MET A 146 -14.28 3.73 -26.14
N TYR A 147 -13.26 4.40 -26.70
CA TYR A 147 -12.63 4.07 -27.99
C TYR A 147 -11.12 3.76 -27.90
N ASN A 148 -10.62 3.45 -26.70
CA ASN A 148 -9.25 3.00 -26.37
C ASN A 148 -8.05 3.88 -26.80
N GLU A 149 -7.28 4.35 -25.81
CA GLU A 149 -5.84 4.09 -25.64
C GLU A 149 -5.54 4.27 -24.15
N GLU A 150 -5.13 3.21 -23.46
CA GLU A 150 -4.56 3.14 -22.10
C GLU A 150 -4.65 4.41 -21.24
N GLY A 151 -5.62 4.50 -20.31
CA GLY A 151 -5.63 5.55 -19.28
C GLY A 151 -4.37 5.43 -18.42
N LEU A 152 -3.46 6.41 -18.48
CA LEU A 152 -2.09 6.26 -17.97
C LEU A 152 -1.58 7.47 -17.19
N LEU A 153 -2.20 7.82 -16.08
CA LEU A 153 -1.78 8.98 -15.29
C LEU A 153 -0.27 8.98 -14.97
N LYS A 154 0.45 10.03 -15.40
CA LYS A 154 1.88 10.22 -15.13
C LYS A 154 2.14 11.51 -14.36
N PHE A 155 2.84 11.40 -13.23
CA PHE A 155 3.55 12.50 -12.60
C PHE A 155 5.02 12.41 -13.00
N ASP A 156 5.50 13.40 -13.76
CA ASP A 156 6.84 13.43 -14.34
C ASP A 156 7.66 14.55 -13.70
N ASN A 157 8.40 14.20 -12.65
CA ASN A 157 9.12 15.11 -11.78
C ASN A 157 8.23 16.28 -11.33
N ALA A 158 6.99 15.98 -10.96
CA ALA A 158 5.99 16.98 -10.58
C ALA A 158 5.96 17.19 -9.06
N ASP A 159 5.77 18.42 -8.61
CA ASP A 159 5.41 18.75 -7.23
C ASP A 159 3.91 19.02 -7.13
N VAL A 160 3.17 18.07 -6.58
CA VAL A 160 1.71 18.11 -6.50
C VAL A 160 1.24 17.80 -5.08
N THR A 161 0.40 18.67 -4.55
CA THR A 161 -0.33 18.46 -3.31
C THR A 161 -1.83 18.37 -3.61
N VAL A 162 -2.49 17.34 -3.08
CA VAL A 162 -3.92 17.08 -3.25
C VAL A 162 -4.58 17.04 -1.87
N ASN A 163 -5.55 17.92 -1.65
CA ASN A 163 -6.35 17.99 -0.45
C ASN A 163 -7.81 17.71 -0.81
N CYS A 164 -8.31 16.55 -0.40
CA CYS A 164 -9.72 16.18 -0.54
C CYS A 164 -10.41 16.37 0.81
N GLY A 165 -11.62 16.92 0.78
CA GLY A 165 -12.47 17.06 1.97
C GLY A 165 -13.31 15.83 2.25
N ASP A 166 -14.26 16.00 3.16
CA ASP A 166 -15.17 14.95 3.63
C ASP A 166 -16.22 14.63 2.57
N ALA A 167 -16.54 13.35 2.39
CA ALA A 167 -17.49 12.86 1.38
C ALA A 167 -17.95 11.43 1.67
N LYS A 168 -18.88 10.85 0.91
CA LYS A 168 -19.04 9.37 0.98
C LYS A 168 -17.80 8.68 0.43
N ARG A 169 -17.23 9.19 -0.66
CA ARG A 169 -15.93 8.73 -1.18
C ARG A 169 -14.98 9.91 -1.28
N SER A 170 -13.88 9.86 -0.54
CA SER A 170 -12.81 10.87 -0.60
C SER A 170 -11.56 10.20 -1.18
N THR A 171 -11.25 10.50 -2.44
CA THR A 171 -10.13 9.90 -3.17
C THR A 171 -9.14 10.95 -3.66
N GLY A 172 -7.87 10.83 -3.26
CA GLY A 172 -6.83 11.74 -3.71
C GLY A 172 -6.60 11.63 -5.22
N VAL A 173 -6.21 10.45 -5.67
CA VAL A 173 -5.92 10.16 -7.08
C VAL A 173 -6.60 8.85 -7.48
N TYR A 174 -7.46 8.90 -8.50
CA TYR A 174 -8.05 7.74 -9.12
C TYR A 174 -7.64 7.68 -10.61
N ALA A 175 -6.85 6.66 -10.97
CA ALA A 175 -6.61 6.29 -12.35
C ALA A 175 -7.32 4.99 -12.75
N VAL A 176 -8.17 5.05 -13.78
CA VAL A 176 -8.69 3.85 -14.43
C VAL A 176 -7.66 3.40 -15.48
N GLY A 177 -6.76 2.52 -15.05
CA GLY A 177 -5.57 2.12 -15.80
C GLY A 177 -4.29 2.42 -15.02
N PRO A 178 -3.11 2.18 -15.62
CA PRO A 178 -1.85 2.25 -14.90
C PRO A 178 -1.49 3.68 -14.51
N MET A 179 -0.71 3.83 -13.44
CA MET A 179 -0.23 5.11 -12.96
C MET A 179 1.28 5.04 -12.67
N CYS A 180 1.98 6.13 -12.95
CA CYS A 180 3.40 6.27 -12.66
C CYS A 180 3.71 7.59 -11.97
N VAL A 181 4.48 7.53 -10.89
CA VAL A 181 5.13 8.69 -10.27
C VAL A 181 6.63 8.53 -10.43
N SER A 182 7.25 9.45 -11.16
CA SER A 182 8.67 9.40 -11.53
C SER A 182 9.33 10.69 -11.04
N GLY A 183 10.14 10.63 -9.99
CA GLY A 183 10.66 11.83 -9.33
C GLY A 183 9.57 12.72 -8.72
N GLY A 184 9.94 13.94 -8.33
CA GLY A 184 9.01 14.91 -7.75
C GLY A 184 8.43 14.53 -6.38
N ASN A 185 7.43 15.32 -5.95
CA ASN A 185 6.69 15.13 -4.69
C ASN A 185 5.20 14.95 -5.00
N LEU A 186 4.58 13.90 -4.46
CA LEU A 186 3.12 13.73 -4.48
C LEU A 186 2.62 13.63 -3.05
N ASN A 187 1.97 14.69 -2.57
CA ASN A 187 1.38 14.75 -1.23
C ASN A 187 -0.14 14.66 -1.34
N ILE A 188 -0.74 13.70 -0.66
CA ILE A 188 -2.19 13.46 -0.71
C ILE A 188 -2.73 13.44 0.72
N VAL A 189 -3.78 14.21 0.95
CA VAL A 189 -4.60 14.17 2.16
C VAL A 189 -6.05 13.95 1.75
N THR A 190 -6.70 12.93 2.30
CA THR A 190 -8.14 12.70 2.10
C THR A 190 -8.94 13.02 3.36
N GLY A 191 -10.21 13.34 3.19
CA GLY A 191 -11.15 13.60 4.27
C GLY A 191 -11.74 12.34 4.88
N ASP A 192 -12.57 12.54 5.89
CA ASP A 192 -13.37 11.49 6.50
C ASP A 192 -14.47 11.06 5.52
N ALA A 193 -14.63 9.74 5.36
CA ALA A 193 -15.53 9.20 4.34
C ALA A 193 -16.09 7.81 4.67
N ASP A 194 -17.02 7.32 3.85
CA ASP A 194 -17.29 5.88 3.85
C ASP A 194 -16.11 5.12 3.22
N GLU A 195 -15.56 5.68 2.14
CA GLU A 195 -14.38 5.20 1.41
C GLU A 195 -13.31 6.31 1.37
N SER A 196 -12.22 6.17 2.13
CA SER A 196 -11.13 7.15 2.18
C SER A 196 -9.85 6.57 1.56
N VAL A 197 -9.52 7.02 0.35
CA VAL A 197 -8.50 6.38 -0.50
C VAL A 197 -7.47 7.37 -1.03
N GLY A 198 -6.20 7.19 -0.71
CA GLY A 198 -5.14 8.08 -1.22
C GLY A 198 -4.93 7.94 -2.73
N ILE A 199 -4.41 6.79 -3.15
CA ILE A 199 -4.16 6.44 -4.55
C ILE A 199 -4.92 5.17 -4.88
N TYR A 200 -5.73 5.22 -5.94
CA TYR A 200 -6.47 4.08 -6.47
C TYR A 200 -6.19 3.89 -7.96
N THR A 201 -5.79 2.67 -8.34
CA THR A 201 -5.75 2.25 -9.74
C THR A 201 -6.70 1.08 -9.97
N SER A 202 -7.50 1.15 -11.04
CA SER A 202 -8.39 0.05 -11.46
C SER A 202 -7.99 -0.53 -12.82
N ALA A 203 -8.48 -1.72 -13.14
CA ALA A 203 -8.28 -2.30 -14.46
C ALA A 203 -9.07 -1.54 -15.54
N HIS A 204 -8.49 -1.49 -16.74
CA HIS A 204 -9.15 -1.06 -17.95
C HIS A 204 -9.18 -2.21 -18.97
N TYR A 205 -10.37 -2.46 -19.52
CA TYR A 205 -10.62 -3.52 -20.50
C TYR A 205 -10.82 -2.91 -21.87
N VAL A 206 -10.00 -3.34 -22.83
CA VAL A 206 -10.00 -2.89 -24.22
C VAL A 206 -10.71 -3.96 -25.03
N TYR A 207 -11.86 -3.62 -25.61
CA TYR A 207 -12.64 -4.52 -26.47
C TYR A 207 -12.51 -4.13 -27.95
N ASP A 208 -12.64 -5.12 -28.83
CA ASP A 208 -12.77 -4.92 -30.27
C ASP A 208 -14.16 -4.37 -30.59
N GLU A 209 -14.20 -3.32 -31.42
CA GLU A 209 -15.42 -2.56 -31.65
C GLU A 209 -16.46 -3.31 -32.50
N GLU A 210 -16.02 -4.23 -33.36
CA GLU A 210 -16.91 -4.95 -34.27
C GLU A 210 -17.41 -6.25 -33.63
N THR A 211 -16.53 -6.94 -32.92
CA THR A 211 -16.79 -8.28 -32.37
C THR A 211 -17.21 -8.25 -30.90
N PHE A 212 -16.88 -7.17 -30.16
CA PHE A 212 -16.96 -7.07 -28.70
C PHE A 212 -16.06 -8.08 -27.97
N ASP A 213 -15.09 -8.67 -28.65
CA ASP A 213 -14.11 -9.57 -28.05
C ASP A 213 -13.07 -8.75 -27.25
N LEU A 214 -12.60 -9.29 -26.13
CA LEU A 214 -11.55 -8.63 -25.33
C LEU A 214 -10.22 -8.65 -26.09
N ILE A 215 -9.67 -7.47 -26.41
CA ILE A 215 -8.35 -7.32 -27.06
C ILE A 215 -7.24 -7.39 -26.02
N THR A 216 -7.31 -6.55 -24.99
CA THR A 216 -6.30 -6.48 -23.93
C THR A 216 -6.90 -5.95 -22.64
N MET A 217 -6.25 -6.25 -21.51
CA MET A 217 -6.59 -5.71 -20.21
C MET A 217 -5.37 -5.06 -19.59
N ASN A 218 -5.48 -3.77 -19.31
CA ASN A 218 -4.51 -3.04 -18.51
C ASN A 218 -4.92 -3.12 -17.06
N ARG A 219 -4.15 -3.85 -16.25
CA ARG A 219 -4.54 -4.19 -14.87
C ARG A 219 -4.43 -3.03 -13.88
N GLY A 220 -4.14 -1.81 -14.31
CA GLY A 220 -3.95 -0.70 -13.38
C GLY A 220 -2.67 -0.83 -12.56
N HIS A 221 -1.53 -1.13 -13.20
CA HIS A 221 -0.24 -1.19 -12.52
C HIS A 221 0.14 0.17 -11.93
N LEU A 222 0.79 0.17 -10.77
CA LEU A 222 1.23 1.38 -10.08
C LEU A 222 2.74 1.34 -9.85
N ASN A 223 3.45 2.34 -10.37
CA ASN A 223 4.91 2.40 -10.30
C ASN A 223 5.39 3.70 -9.65
N PHE A 224 6.31 3.59 -8.70
CA PHE A 224 7.02 4.69 -8.06
C PHE A 224 8.51 4.57 -8.37
N THR A 225 9.07 5.60 -9.01
CA THR A 225 10.43 5.57 -9.56
C THR A 225 11.19 6.88 -9.43
N ASP A 226 12.49 6.89 -9.78
CA ASP A 226 13.30 8.08 -10.01
C ASP A 226 13.39 9.07 -8.82
N ASN A 227 13.46 8.55 -7.60
CA ASN A 227 13.48 9.29 -6.34
C ASN A 227 12.17 10.05 -6.05
N ALA A 228 11.05 9.55 -6.56
CA ALA A 228 9.72 10.04 -6.19
C ALA A 228 9.53 10.00 -4.67
N LYS A 229 8.98 11.08 -4.12
CA LYS A 229 8.56 11.15 -2.71
C LYS A 229 7.05 11.23 -2.67
N VAL A 230 6.42 10.23 -2.05
CA VAL A 230 4.97 10.14 -2.00
C VAL A 230 4.55 10.08 -0.55
N LYS A 231 3.70 11.04 -0.17
CA LYS A 231 3.10 11.08 1.16
C LYS A 231 1.59 10.94 1.01
N VAL A 232 1.01 10.01 1.74
CA VAL A 232 -0.44 9.82 1.76
C VAL A 232 -0.92 9.79 3.21
N VAL A 233 -1.86 10.67 3.53
CA VAL A 233 -2.58 10.68 4.79
C VAL A 233 -4.07 10.49 4.51
N THR A 234 -4.66 9.37 4.92
CA THR A 234 -6.11 9.18 4.77
C THR A 234 -6.86 9.69 5.99
N GLY A 235 -8.08 10.18 5.77
CA GLY A 235 -9.06 10.39 6.83
C GLY A 235 -9.58 9.09 7.44
N ASN A 236 -10.55 9.21 8.33
CA ASN A 236 -11.31 8.10 8.89
C ASN A 236 -12.22 7.48 7.83
N ALA A 237 -12.47 6.18 7.94
CA ALA A 237 -13.35 5.46 7.04
C ALA A 237 -14.39 4.59 7.76
N THR A 238 -15.57 4.39 7.17
CA THR A 238 -16.55 3.42 7.68
C THR A 238 -16.45 2.07 6.96
N THR A 239 -16.22 2.06 5.64
CA THR A 239 -16.25 0.82 4.81
C THR A 239 -14.90 0.45 4.21
N GLU A 240 -14.22 1.37 3.53
CA GLU A 240 -12.95 1.07 2.86
C GLU A 240 -11.91 2.16 3.08
N ARG A 241 -10.65 1.73 3.23
CA ARG A 241 -9.55 2.65 3.46
C ARG A 241 -8.25 2.11 2.91
N TYR A 242 -7.60 2.88 2.06
CA TYR A 242 -6.29 2.54 1.52
C TYR A 242 -5.46 3.80 1.35
N CYS A 243 -4.21 3.82 1.81
CA CYS A 243 -3.29 4.84 1.29
C CYS A 243 -3.01 4.54 -0.19
N ILE A 244 -2.82 3.26 -0.52
CA ILE A 244 -2.61 2.78 -1.88
C ILE A 244 -3.48 1.53 -2.10
N SER A 245 -4.28 1.54 -3.15
CA SER A 245 -4.96 0.35 -3.66
C SER A 245 -4.68 0.22 -5.16
N ALA A 246 -3.94 -0.83 -5.53
CA ALA A 246 -3.57 -1.10 -6.90
C ALA A 246 -4.26 -2.38 -7.39
N TYR A 247 -5.08 -2.26 -8.43
CA TYR A 247 -5.65 -3.45 -9.08
C TYR A 247 -4.56 -4.29 -9.78
N GLY A 248 -3.49 -3.66 -10.22
CA GLY A 248 -2.40 -4.32 -10.93
C GLY A 248 -1.26 -4.67 -10.01
N ASP A 249 -0.09 -4.76 -10.61
CA ASP A 249 1.17 -4.87 -9.87
C ASP A 249 1.56 -3.52 -9.24
N LEU A 250 2.24 -3.59 -8.10
CA LEU A 250 2.87 -2.44 -7.45
C LEU A 250 4.39 -2.57 -7.55
N THR A 251 5.06 -1.53 -8.07
CA THR A 251 6.53 -1.44 -8.06
C THR A 251 6.99 -0.20 -7.32
N VAL A 252 7.93 -0.38 -6.38
CA VAL A 252 8.64 0.70 -5.69
C VAL A 252 10.13 0.54 -5.96
N ASP A 253 10.72 1.42 -6.78
CA ASP A 253 12.15 1.40 -7.09
C ASP A 253 12.75 2.81 -7.03
N LYS A 254 13.65 3.03 -6.07
CA LYS A 254 14.21 4.36 -5.76
C LYS A 254 13.07 5.34 -5.46
N ALA A 255 12.19 5.01 -4.53
CA ALA A 255 11.13 5.92 -4.12
C ALA A 255 10.91 5.85 -2.62
N ASP A 256 10.48 6.98 -2.04
CA ASP A 256 10.15 7.11 -0.63
C ASP A 256 8.64 7.24 -0.47
N LEU A 257 8.01 6.28 0.20
CA LEU A 257 6.59 6.28 0.52
C LEU A 257 6.38 6.49 2.03
N ASP A 258 5.66 7.55 2.40
CA ASP A 258 5.22 7.85 3.76
C ASP A 258 3.68 7.74 3.83
N LEU A 259 3.20 6.61 4.33
CA LEU A 259 1.81 6.21 4.26
C LEU A 259 1.21 6.16 5.66
N THR A 260 0.28 7.05 5.96
CA THR A 260 -0.44 7.09 7.23
C THR A 260 -1.92 6.97 6.96
N SER A 261 -2.56 5.98 7.57
CA SER A 261 -3.98 5.79 7.38
C SER A 261 -4.76 6.08 8.67
N GLY A 262 -5.87 6.81 8.57
CA GLY A 262 -6.83 6.95 9.65
C GLY A 262 -7.48 5.62 10.07
N PRO A 263 -8.20 5.61 11.21
CA PRO A 263 -9.11 4.53 11.59
C PRO A 263 -10.08 4.12 10.48
N CYS A 264 -10.38 2.83 10.40
CA CYS A 264 -11.47 2.30 9.58
C CYS A 264 -12.34 1.36 10.42
N GLU A 265 -13.66 1.49 10.34
CA GLU A 265 -14.55 0.57 11.09
C GLU A 265 -14.38 -0.87 10.58
N ASP A 266 -14.46 -1.09 9.26
CA ASP A 266 -14.27 -2.40 8.59
C ASP A 266 -12.79 -2.78 8.31
N THR A 267 -12.60 -3.95 7.69
CA THR A 267 -11.29 -4.52 7.37
C THR A 267 -10.65 -3.73 6.24
N SER A 268 -9.48 -3.16 6.50
CA SER A 268 -8.79 -2.32 5.52
C SER A 268 -7.28 -2.55 5.52
N SER A 269 -6.59 -2.20 4.44
CA SER A 269 -5.12 -2.28 4.37
C SER A 269 -4.50 -0.91 4.12
N VAL A 270 -3.28 -0.64 4.60
CA VAL A 270 -2.61 0.62 4.21
C VAL A 270 -2.26 0.56 2.73
N VAL A 271 -1.69 -0.57 2.31
CA VAL A 271 -1.43 -0.92 0.91
C VAL A 271 -2.19 -2.20 0.56
N LEU A 272 -3.05 -2.15 -0.45
CA LEU A 272 -3.73 -3.31 -1.03
C LEU A 272 -3.33 -3.46 -2.50
N VAL A 273 -2.93 -4.65 -2.91
CA VAL A 273 -2.49 -4.93 -4.29
C VAL A 273 -3.15 -6.21 -4.79
N ASN A 274 -3.84 -6.17 -5.92
CA ASN A 274 -4.43 -7.38 -6.50
C ASN A 274 -3.45 -8.12 -7.42
N GLY A 275 -2.29 -7.54 -7.74
CA GLY A 275 -1.22 -8.19 -8.51
C GLY A 275 0.00 -8.59 -7.69
N PHE A 276 1.16 -8.57 -8.34
CA PHE A 276 2.47 -8.75 -7.73
C PHE A 276 2.97 -7.45 -7.10
N SER A 277 3.61 -7.53 -5.94
CA SER A 277 4.26 -6.38 -5.30
C SER A 277 5.77 -6.56 -5.31
N LYS A 278 6.49 -5.59 -5.89
CA LYS A 278 7.95 -5.54 -5.94
C LYS A 278 8.49 -4.29 -5.25
N PHE A 279 9.17 -4.51 -4.14
CA PHE A 279 9.82 -3.47 -3.36
C PHE A 279 11.34 -3.56 -3.58
N ILE A 280 11.84 -2.81 -4.56
CA ILE A 280 13.20 -2.94 -5.08
C ILE A 280 14.19 -2.09 -4.28
N SER A 281 13.93 -0.78 -4.19
CA SER A 281 14.80 0.14 -3.46
C SER A 281 14.09 1.42 -2.99
N GLY A 282 14.61 2.06 -1.95
CA GLY A 282 14.02 3.25 -1.34
C GLY A 282 13.48 2.98 0.06
N ASN A 283 12.54 3.82 0.51
CA ASN A 283 11.97 3.73 1.85
C ASN A 283 10.45 3.56 1.79
N VAL A 284 9.90 2.62 2.53
CA VAL A 284 8.45 2.50 2.76
C VAL A 284 8.18 2.59 4.24
N THR A 285 7.50 3.65 4.67
CA THR A 285 6.97 3.78 6.03
C THR A 285 5.45 3.70 5.95
N ALA A 286 4.87 2.80 6.73
CA ALA A 286 3.41 2.64 6.80
C ALA A 286 2.95 2.62 8.25
N TYR A 287 1.95 3.44 8.57
CA TYR A 287 1.31 3.49 9.87
C TYR A 287 -0.21 3.38 9.76
N SER A 288 -0.83 2.59 10.64
CA SER A 288 -2.29 2.51 10.77
C SER A 288 -2.77 2.23 12.19
N THR A 289 -3.94 2.74 12.53
CA THR A 289 -4.74 2.24 13.66
C THR A 289 -5.95 1.49 13.10
N PHE A 290 -5.98 0.17 13.30
CA PHE A 290 -7.06 -0.66 12.76
C PHE A 290 -8.26 -0.70 13.70
N GLY A 291 -9.47 -0.50 13.17
CA GLY A 291 -10.72 -0.58 13.93
C GLY A 291 -11.12 -2.01 14.28
N GLU A 292 -12.42 -2.26 14.43
CA GLU A 292 -12.94 -3.52 14.99
C GLU A 292 -12.59 -4.73 14.11
N PHE A 293 -12.65 -4.60 12.79
CA PHE A 293 -12.46 -5.74 11.89
C PHE A 293 -10.99 -5.99 11.51
N GLY A 294 -10.09 -5.05 11.83
CA GLY A 294 -8.65 -5.24 11.68
C GLY A 294 -8.13 -4.86 10.30
N GLY A 295 -6.94 -5.36 9.95
CA GLY A 295 -6.32 -5.03 8.68
C GLY A 295 -4.85 -5.40 8.57
N SER A 296 -4.28 -5.08 7.40
CA SER A 296 -2.85 -5.30 7.10
C SER A 296 -2.15 -3.99 6.76
N LEU A 297 -0.88 -3.85 7.10
CA LEU A 297 -0.10 -2.69 6.63
C LEU A 297 0.20 -2.85 5.14
N ILE A 298 0.64 -4.03 4.71
CA ILE A 298 0.74 -4.39 3.30
C ILE A 298 -0.01 -5.68 3.07
N SER A 299 -0.93 -5.69 2.11
CA SER A 299 -1.61 -6.91 1.67
C SER A 299 -1.57 -7.05 0.16
N THR A 300 -1.34 -8.27 -0.30
CA THR A 300 -1.73 -8.67 -1.67
C THR A 300 -2.93 -9.62 -1.63
N ILE A 301 -3.73 -9.59 -2.68
CA ILE A 301 -4.75 -10.60 -2.97
C ILE A 301 -4.48 -11.22 -4.35
N PHE A 302 -5.13 -12.34 -4.66
CA PHE A 302 -5.02 -12.92 -6.00
C PHE A 302 -5.75 -12.04 -7.03
N ALA A 303 -5.08 -11.74 -8.13
CA ALA A 303 -5.78 -11.34 -9.34
C ALA A 303 -6.34 -12.59 -10.02
N THR A 304 -7.48 -12.41 -10.66
CA THR A 304 -8.15 -13.45 -11.41
C THR A 304 -8.46 -12.91 -12.79
N ASP A 305 -7.92 -13.56 -13.82
CA ASP A 305 -8.29 -13.29 -15.20
C ASP A 305 -9.15 -14.42 -15.71
N TYR A 306 -10.17 -14.06 -16.48
CA TYR A 306 -10.92 -15.03 -17.23
C TYR A 306 -10.18 -15.30 -18.55
N ASP A 307 -9.72 -16.54 -18.74
CA ASP A 307 -9.15 -16.97 -20.01
C ASP A 307 -10.29 -17.48 -20.90
N GLU A 308 -10.65 -16.69 -21.91
CA GLU A 308 -11.70 -17.01 -22.87
C GLU A 308 -11.39 -18.26 -23.70
N THR A 309 -10.11 -18.62 -23.87
CA THR A 309 -9.71 -19.79 -24.66
C THR A 309 -9.93 -21.10 -23.91
N THR A 310 -9.74 -21.08 -22.59
CA THR A 310 -9.94 -22.26 -21.72
C THR A 310 -11.30 -22.24 -21.01
N GLY A 311 -11.95 -21.08 -20.93
CA GLY A 311 -13.17 -20.85 -20.15
C GLY A 311 -12.92 -20.89 -18.64
N GLU A 312 -11.67 -20.75 -18.20
CA GLU A 312 -11.26 -20.88 -16.81
C GLU A 312 -10.76 -19.54 -16.24
N ASN A 313 -10.95 -19.38 -14.93
CA ASN A 313 -10.35 -18.28 -14.18
C ASN A 313 -8.91 -18.63 -13.82
N ILE A 314 -7.94 -17.92 -14.41
CA ILE A 314 -6.53 -18.02 -14.08
C ILE A 314 -6.23 -17.10 -12.90
N LYS A 315 -5.86 -17.69 -11.76
CA LYS A 315 -5.31 -16.94 -10.63
C LYS A 315 -3.83 -16.67 -10.87
N TYR A 316 -3.41 -15.43 -10.71
CA TYR A 316 -2.01 -15.03 -10.76
C TYR A 316 -1.79 -13.86 -9.79
N GLY A 317 -0.52 -13.48 -9.58
CA GLY A 317 -0.19 -12.42 -8.63
C GLY A 317 -0.18 -12.90 -7.19
N GLY A 318 -0.19 -11.94 -6.27
CA GLY A 318 -0.19 -12.21 -4.84
C GLY A 318 1.20 -12.25 -4.22
N ASN A 319 2.30 -12.34 -4.98
CA ASN A 319 3.62 -12.36 -4.33
C ASN A 319 4.01 -10.98 -3.80
N ILE A 320 4.78 -10.99 -2.72
CA ILE A 320 5.47 -9.80 -2.21
C ILE A 320 6.96 -10.10 -2.24
N ASP A 321 7.69 -9.42 -3.12
CA ASP A 321 9.15 -9.51 -3.22
C ASP A 321 9.80 -8.23 -2.69
N ILE A 322 10.73 -8.37 -1.74
CA ILE A 322 11.48 -7.28 -1.12
C ILE A 322 12.97 -7.48 -1.41
N TYR A 323 13.64 -6.48 -1.96
CA TYR A 323 15.04 -6.56 -2.40
C TYR A 323 15.98 -5.72 -1.54
N ASP A 324 17.29 -5.90 -1.76
CA ASP A 324 18.35 -5.39 -0.89
C ASP A 324 18.40 -3.87 -0.72
N GLY A 325 17.90 -3.11 -1.70
CA GLY A 325 17.86 -1.66 -1.63
C GLY A 325 16.72 -1.09 -0.78
N MET A 326 15.84 -1.92 -0.23
CA MET A 326 14.61 -1.49 0.42
C MET A 326 14.78 -1.37 1.95
N VAL A 327 14.30 -0.25 2.51
CA VAL A 327 14.08 -0.07 3.95
C VAL A 327 12.58 0.09 4.20
N MET A 328 12.00 -0.86 4.92
CA MET A 328 10.57 -0.95 5.17
C MET A 328 10.27 -0.89 6.67
N ASN A 329 9.54 0.13 7.11
CA ASN A 329 9.12 0.33 8.49
C ASN A 329 7.59 0.31 8.58
N LEU A 330 7.04 -0.76 9.12
CA LEU A 330 5.60 -0.98 9.21
C LEU A 330 5.18 -0.95 10.68
N GLU A 331 4.33 -0.02 11.05
CA GLU A 331 3.82 0.10 12.41
C GLU A 331 2.30 0.09 12.45
N SER A 332 1.72 -0.63 13.41
CA SER A 332 0.32 -0.45 13.77
C SER A 332 0.19 0.08 15.19
N GLY A 333 -0.76 0.99 15.39
CA GLY A 333 -1.20 1.43 16.71
C GLY A 333 -2.14 0.41 17.36
N GLY A 334 -2.82 0.83 18.43
CA GLY A 334 -3.81 -0.03 19.09
C GLY A 334 -4.91 -0.46 18.13
N SER A 335 -5.23 -1.75 18.10
CA SER A 335 -6.20 -2.32 17.18
C SER A 335 -7.42 -2.88 17.91
N GLY A 336 -8.62 -2.62 17.37
CA GLY A 336 -9.81 -3.36 17.77
C GLY A 336 -9.74 -4.80 17.28
N GLY A 337 -9.30 -4.98 16.02
CA GLY A 337 -9.28 -6.19 15.20
C GLY A 337 -7.96 -6.97 15.16
N PRO A 338 -7.85 -8.01 14.30
CA PRO A 338 -6.57 -8.59 13.92
C PRO A 338 -5.70 -7.55 13.18
N SER A 339 -4.43 -7.45 13.52
CA SER A 339 -3.47 -6.59 12.82
C SER A 339 -2.36 -7.45 12.19
N VAL A 340 -2.10 -7.23 10.90
CA VAL A 340 -1.05 -7.92 10.15
C VAL A 340 -0.04 -6.92 9.61
N GLY A 341 1.25 -7.22 9.72
CA GLY A 341 2.28 -6.41 9.07
C GLY A 341 2.25 -6.59 7.55
N ILE A 342 2.65 -7.76 7.10
CA ILE A 342 2.66 -8.14 5.67
C ILE A 342 1.78 -9.37 5.47
N ASN A 343 0.77 -9.27 4.61
CA ASN A 343 -0.09 -10.36 4.23
C ASN A 343 0.02 -10.64 2.74
N SER A 344 0.24 -11.91 2.36
CA SER A 344 0.34 -12.30 0.97
C SER A 344 -0.64 -13.41 0.62
N ALA A 345 -1.34 -13.23 -0.49
CA ALA A 345 -2.14 -14.30 -1.09
C ALA A 345 -1.28 -15.40 -1.72
N ASN A 346 -0.01 -15.16 -1.98
CA ASN A 346 0.91 -16.19 -2.48
C ASN A 346 2.20 -16.20 -1.65
N ASP A 347 3.37 -16.14 -2.26
CA ASP A 347 4.65 -16.17 -1.54
C ASP A 347 5.06 -14.78 -1.05
N ILE A 348 5.77 -14.74 0.09
CA ILE A 348 6.58 -13.58 0.48
C ILE A 348 8.05 -13.95 0.32
N THR A 349 8.81 -13.15 -0.42
CA THR A 349 10.25 -13.34 -0.61
C THR A 349 11.01 -12.09 -0.21
N ILE A 350 11.85 -12.19 0.82
CA ILE A 350 12.81 -11.16 1.21
C ILE A 350 14.18 -11.60 0.69
N HIS A 351 14.69 -10.92 -0.34
CA HIS A 351 16.02 -11.14 -0.92
C HIS A 351 17.12 -10.38 -0.18
N GLY A 352 16.78 -9.32 0.57
CA GLY A 352 17.73 -8.41 1.21
C GLY A 352 17.03 -7.23 1.90
N GLY A 353 17.81 -6.24 2.35
CA GLY A 353 17.28 -4.96 2.82
C GLY A 353 16.96 -4.96 4.32
N THR A 354 16.15 -4.00 4.76
CA THR A 354 15.69 -3.91 6.16
C THR A 354 14.17 -3.89 6.21
N VAL A 355 13.58 -4.85 6.94
CA VAL A 355 12.13 -4.91 7.21
C VAL A 355 11.91 -4.87 8.72
N SER A 356 11.23 -3.85 9.20
CA SER A 356 10.86 -3.68 10.60
C SER A 356 9.34 -3.63 10.72
N ILE A 357 8.76 -4.53 11.50
CA ILE A 357 7.33 -4.61 11.75
C ILE A 357 7.08 -4.48 13.24
N ARG A 358 6.27 -3.50 13.63
CA ARG A 358 5.84 -3.30 15.02
C ARG A 358 4.33 -3.23 15.08
N LEU A 359 3.70 -4.23 15.69
CA LEU A 359 2.26 -4.26 15.84
C LEU A 359 1.84 -3.72 17.21
N GLY A 360 0.75 -2.96 17.24
CA GLY A 360 0.22 -2.33 18.44
C GLY A 360 -0.80 -3.21 19.17
N ASP A 361 -1.04 -2.90 20.45
CA ASP A 361 -1.88 -3.69 21.36
C ASP A 361 -3.29 -3.94 20.81
N ILE A 362 -3.81 -5.16 20.99
CA ILE A 362 -5.23 -5.45 20.76
C ILE A 362 -6.04 -4.97 21.96
N THR A 363 -7.03 -4.10 21.71
CA THR A 363 -7.84 -3.46 22.76
C THR A 363 -9.25 -4.05 22.89
N GLY A 364 -9.68 -4.93 21.97
CA GLY A 364 -11.01 -5.55 21.98
C GLY A 364 -11.10 -6.87 22.79
N ASP A 365 -12.29 -7.15 23.33
CA ASP A 365 -12.60 -8.37 24.12
C ASP A 365 -12.77 -9.64 23.26
N LYS A 366 -12.76 -9.51 21.93
CA LYS A 366 -12.94 -10.64 21.00
C LYS A 366 -11.58 -11.24 20.65
N MET A 367 -11.47 -12.57 20.76
CA MET A 367 -10.33 -13.40 20.33
C MET A 367 -9.83 -12.98 18.93
N ARG A 368 -8.69 -12.29 18.85
CA ARG A 368 -8.18 -11.71 17.59
C ARG A 368 -6.67 -11.97 17.47
N ARG A 369 -6.24 -12.35 16.25
CA ARG A 369 -4.89 -12.85 15.95
C ARG A 369 -4.08 -11.73 15.30
N CYS A 370 -2.88 -11.47 15.79
CA CYS A 370 -1.92 -10.56 15.16
C CYS A 370 -0.77 -11.34 14.55
N TYR A 371 -0.32 -10.95 13.36
CA TYR A 371 0.77 -11.62 12.65
C TYR A 371 1.74 -10.59 12.10
N GLY A 372 3.04 -10.73 12.37
CA GLY A 372 4.03 -9.90 11.69
C GLY A 372 3.97 -10.10 10.18
N MET A 373 4.00 -11.36 9.73
CA MET A 373 3.86 -11.75 8.34
C MET A 373 2.92 -12.95 8.20
N SER A 374 2.15 -13.00 7.12
CA SER A 374 1.20 -14.07 6.77
C SER A 374 1.26 -14.33 5.27
N SER A 375 1.30 -15.60 4.87
CA SER A 375 1.33 -16.01 3.47
C SER A 375 0.42 -17.22 3.28
N SER A 376 -0.25 -17.30 2.13
CA SER A 376 -1.03 -18.49 1.76
C SER A 376 -0.17 -19.61 1.14
N HIS A 377 1.10 -19.34 0.85
CA HIS A 377 2.08 -20.31 0.36
C HIS A 377 3.36 -20.22 1.20
N HIS A 378 4.48 -19.70 0.71
CA HIS A 378 5.75 -19.72 1.46
C HIS A 378 6.19 -18.32 1.90
N ILE A 379 6.95 -18.29 2.99
CA ILE A 379 7.75 -17.12 3.37
C ILE A 379 9.22 -17.50 3.24
N PHE A 380 9.93 -16.85 2.33
CA PHE A 380 11.37 -16.98 2.10
C PHE A 380 12.10 -15.75 2.60
N ILE A 381 13.08 -15.94 3.47
CA ILE A 381 13.98 -14.86 3.94
C ILE A 381 15.41 -15.28 3.61
N ASN A 382 15.93 -14.70 2.53
CA ASN A 382 17.18 -15.06 1.85
C ASN A 382 18.30 -14.01 2.03
N GLY A 383 18.07 -12.97 2.83
CA GLY A 383 19.03 -11.89 3.05
C GLY A 383 18.43 -10.72 3.83
N GLY A 384 19.29 -9.79 4.25
CA GLY A 384 18.88 -8.55 4.94
C GLY A 384 18.65 -8.70 6.44
N THR A 385 17.94 -7.73 7.03
CA THR A 385 17.52 -7.74 8.44
C THR A 385 16.01 -7.66 8.52
N THR A 386 15.38 -8.65 9.15
CA THR A 386 13.94 -8.64 9.46
C THR A 386 13.73 -8.63 10.97
N SER A 387 13.02 -7.61 11.46
CA SER A 387 12.65 -7.43 12.87
C SER A 387 11.13 -7.40 13.01
N ILE A 388 10.58 -8.25 13.87
CA ILE A 388 9.13 -8.33 14.12
C ILE A 388 8.86 -8.22 15.62
N SER A 389 8.02 -7.26 15.99
CA SER A 389 7.51 -7.04 17.34
C SER A 389 5.98 -7.17 17.34
N VAL A 390 5.45 -8.10 18.14
CA VAL A 390 4.00 -8.33 18.31
C VAL A 390 3.64 -8.08 19.80
N PRO A 391 2.46 -7.52 20.13
CA PRO A 391 2.13 -7.18 21.51
C PRO A 391 1.81 -8.38 22.41
N GLU A 392 1.99 -8.21 23.72
CA GLU A 392 1.85 -9.27 24.75
C GLU A 392 0.41 -9.79 24.96
N LYS A 393 -0.63 -9.01 24.62
CA LYS A 393 -2.02 -9.28 25.03
C LYS A 393 -2.83 -10.19 24.08
N VAL A 394 -2.18 -11.06 23.30
CA VAL A 394 -2.90 -12.05 22.48
C VAL A 394 -3.35 -13.21 23.39
N LYS A 395 -4.58 -13.17 23.91
CA LYS A 395 -5.12 -14.24 24.77
C LYS A 395 -5.47 -15.49 23.95
N GLU A 396 -4.91 -16.62 24.35
CA GLU A 396 -5.17 -17.95 23.80
C GLU A 396 -6.54 -18.51 24.25
N HIS A 397 -7.23 -19.20 23.35
CA HIS A 397 -8.37 -20.08 23.66
C HIS A 397 -8.38 -21.21 22.61
N ASP A 398 -8.24 -22.45 23.09
CA ASP A 398 -7.83 -23.63 22.32
C ASP A 398 -8.93 -24.31 21.46
N ASP A 399 -10.13 -23.73 21.32
CA ASP A 399 -11.31 -24.51 20.90
C ASP A 399 -11.75 -24.36 19.42
N PHE A 400 -10.91 -23.83 18.52
CA PHE A 400 -11.33 -23.55 17.12
C PHE A 400 -10.41 -24.15 16.03
N PHE A 401 -9.94 -25.40 16.23
CA PHE A 401 -8.98 -26.06 15.33
C PHE A 401 -9.47 -26.93 14.14
N PRO A 402 -10.76 -27.19 13.83
CA PRO A 402 -11.07 -28.04 12.67
C PRO A 402 -11.07 -27.34 11.30
N LEU A 403 -10.95 -26.01 11.24
CA LEU A 403 -11.08 -25.26 9.97
C LEU A 403 -9.80 -24.55 9.49
N CYS A 404 -8.72 -24.55 10.27
CA CYS A 404 -7.44 -23.98 9.82
C CYS A 404 -6.60 -25.06 9.11
N GLN A 405 -6.94 -25.35 7.85
CA GLN A 405 -6.13 -26.20 6.96
C GLN A 405 -5.01 -25.44 6.22
N TRP A 406 -4.81 -24.13 6.48
CA TRP A 406 -4.00 -23.24 5.62
C TRP A 406 -2.91 -22.47 6.39
N PHE A 407 -1.93 -23.18 6.95
CA PHE A 407 -0.73 -22.55 7.50
C PHE A 407 0.51 -23.25 6.94
N TYR A 408 1.30 -22.52 6.16
CA TYR A 408 2.42 -23.03 5.37
C TYR A 408 3.76 -22.43 5.84
N CYS A 409 4.86 -23.06 5.41
CA CYS A 409 6.16 -23.05 6.08
C CYS A 409 7.00 -21.77 5.89
N VAL A 410 7.82 -21.45 6.90
CA VAL A 410 8.83 -20.38 6.86
C VAL A 410 10.18 -21.02 6.53
N TYR A 411 10.82 -20.58 5.44
CA TYR A 411 12.18 -20.97 5.07
C TYR A 411 13.14 -19.81 5.36
N VAL A 412 14.12 -20.04 6.23
CA VAL A 412 15.04 -19.00 6.72
C VAL A 412 16.46 -19.35 6.33
N ALA A 413 17.10 -18.46 5.56
CA ALA A 413 18.50 -18.57 5.16
C ALA A 413 19.40 -17.47 5.74
N ASP A 414 18.86 -16.44 6.43
CA ASP A 414 19.64 -15.38 7.10
C ASP A 414 18.99 -14.84 8.39
N ASN A 415 19.68 -13.96 9.13
CA ASN A 415 19.32 -13.46 10.48
C ASN A 415 17.89 -12.89 10.59
N ILE A 416 17.04 -13.54 11.39
CA ILE A 416 15.75 -13.01 11.84
C ILE A 416 15.84 -12.69 13.34
N VAL A 417 15.34 -11.51 13.74
CA VAL A 417 15.12 -11.15 15.14
C VAL A 417 13.61 -11.07 15.40
N VAL A 418 13.07 -12.01 16.17
CA VAL A 418 11.68 -11.96 16.65
C VAL A 418 11.68 -11.63 18.14
N THR A 419 11.08 -10.51 18.52
CA THR A 419 10.92 -10.10 19.93
C THR A 419 9.44 -10.12 20.32
N GLY A 420 9.09 -10.90 21.34
CA GLY A 420 7.79 -10.97 21.99
C GLY A 420 7.97 -11.63 23.36
N THR A 421 7.03 -11.46 24.29
CA THR A 421 7.11 -12.03 25.65
C THR A 421 5.96 -13.00 25.87
N LYS A 422 6.29 -14.30 25.92
CA LYS A 422 5.45 -15.39 26.45
C LYS A 422 4.07 -15.54 25.79
N ALA A 423 4.03 -16.15 24.61
CA ALA A 423 2.93 -17.04 24.26
C ALA A 423 3.28 -18.45 24.79
N PRO A 424 2.42 -19.14 25.56
CA PRO A 424 2.58 -20.57 25.80
C PRO A 424 2.84 -21.28 24.48
N PHE A 425 4.07 -21.77 24.30
CA PHE A 425 4.44 -22.58 23.15
C PHE A 425 3.87 -24.00 23.31
N GLU A 426 2.54 -24.07 23.37
CA GLU A 426 1.73 -25.13 22.77
C GLU A 426 0.73 -24.41 21.86
N SER A 427 1.25 -23.90 20.73
CA SER A 427 0.55 -23.33 19.59
C SER A 427 0.33 -21.80 19.50
N GLY A 428 1.30 -21.10 18.88
CA GLY A 428 1.19 -19.65 18.63
C GLY A 428 1.94 -19.09 17.40
N MET A 429 2.72 -19.92 16.70
CA MET A 429 3.19 -19.69 15.32
C MET A 429 2.84 -20.96 14.54
N TYR A 430 1.77 -20.95 13.75
CA TYR A 430 1.47 -22.05 12.84
C TYR A 430 2.31 -21.87 11.58
N GLY A 431 3.60 -22.19 11.67
CA GLY A 431 4.51 -22.24 10.54
C GLY A 431 5.59 -23.26 10.87
N CYS A 432 5.77 -24.25 10.01
CA CYS A 432 6.94 -25.11 10.11
C CYS A 432 8.15 -24.23 9.76
N VAL A 433 8.99 -23.88 10.75
CA VAL A 433 10.27 -23.21 10.46
C VAL A 433 11.23 -24.31 10.03
N GLN A 434 11.50 -24.40 8.73
CA GLN A 434 12.60 -25.21 8.24
C GLN A 434 13.81 -24.29 8.09
N ALA A 435 14.57 -24.14 9.18
CA ALA A 435 15.79 -23.35 9.19
C ALA A 435 16.94 -24.10 8.48
N ASP A 436 17.78 -23.39 7.74
CA ASP A 436 19.13 -23.88 7.42
C ASP A 436 19.89 -24.13 8.73
N PRO A 437 20.47 -25.32 8.96
CA PRO A 437 21.21 -25.63 10.18
C PRO A 437 22.45 -24.75 10.43
N ASN A 438 22.86 -23.90 9.49
CA ASN A 438 24.00 -22.99 9.62
C ASN A 438 23.63 -21.52 9.88
N VAL A 439 22.34 -21.21 10.01
CA VAL A 439 21.84 -19.83 10.16
C VAL A 439 21.22 -19.65 11.55
N PRO A 440 21.70 -18.72 12.38
CA PRO A 440 21.11 -18.46 13.68
C PRO A 440 19.75 -17.77 13.51
N VAL A 441 18.67 -18.51 13.75
CA VAL A 441 17.36 -17.92 14.02
C VAL A 441 17.38 -17.48 15.49
N VAL A 442 17.50 -16.18 15.73
CA VAL A 442 17.50 -15.64 17.11
C VAL A 442 16.05 -15.35 17.50
N PHE A 443 15.40 -16.34 18.11
CA PHE A 443 14.19 -16.11 18.87
C PHE A 443 14.57 -15.40 20.17
N THR A 444 14.45 -14.08 20.21
CA THR A 444 14.55 -13.31 21.45
C THR A 444 13.22 -13.36 22.19
N ASP A 445 12.86 -14.55 22.64
CA ASP A 445 11.99 -14.71 23.80
C ASP A 445 12.82 -15.45 24.84
N LYS A 446 12.90 -14.92 26.07
CA LYS A 446 13.57 -15.64 27.16
C LYS A 446 12.72 -16.88 27.43
N PHE A 447 13.08 -18.00 26.80
CA PHE A 447 12.61 -19.30 27.20
C PHE A 447 12.95 -19.45 28.68
N THR A 448 11.94 -19.39 29.55
CA THR A 448 12.10 -19.75 30.96
C THR A 448 11.39 -21.09 31.12
N SER A 449 12.17 -22.16 31.17
CA SER A 449 11.68 -23.43 31.71
C SER A 449 11.27 -23.22 33.17
N ASP A 450 10.23 -23.93 33.62
CA ASP A 450 9.86 -24.01 35.04
C ASP A 450 10.85 -24.87 35.84
N LYS A 451 11.74 -25.59 35.16
CA LYS A 451 12.85 -26.35 35.73
C LYS A 451 14.08 -25.48 35.99
N PRO A 452 14.89 -25.81 37.01
CA PRO A 452 16.06 -25.02 37.36
C PRO A 452 17.13 -25.06 36.26
N LEU A 453 17.68 -23.90 35.90
CA LEU A 453 18.83 -23.79 34.99
C LEU A 453 19.95 -24.73 35.44
N GLY A 454 20.40 -25.61 34.54
CA GLY A 454 21.35 -26.68 34.82
C GLY A 454 20.73 -28.08 34.90
N ASP A 455 19.40 -28.23 34.87
CA ASP A 455 18.68 -29.53 34.85
C ASP A 455 18.58 -30.09 33.43
N ALA A 456 19.73 -30.49 32.87
CA ALA A 456 19.83 -30.99 31.50
C ALA A 456 19.19 -32.38 31.31
N ASP A 457 19.06 -33.19 32.36
CA ASP A 457 18.41 -34.50 32.28
C ASP A 457 16.92 -34.50 32.62
N LYS A 458 16.39 -33.34 33.02
CA LYS A 458 14.98 -33.05 33.26
C LYS A 458 14.39 -33.79 34.46
N ASP A 459 15.21 -34.28 35.39
CA ASP A 459 14.76 -34.97 36.59
C ASP A 459 14.31 -34.03 37.73
N GLY A 460 14.49 -32.72 37.55
CA GLY A 460 14.08 -31.68 38.50
C GLY A 460 15.16 -31.26 39.48
N GLU A 461 16.34 -31.89 39.45
CA GLU A 461 17.46 -31.61 40.36
C GLU A 461 18.75 -31.29 39.62
N VAL A 462 19.35 -30.11 39.82
CA VAL A 462 20.67 -29.79 39.23
C VAL A 462 21.80 -30.55 39.95
N ASN A 463 22.30 -31.61 39.32
CA ASN A 463 23.28 -32.53 39.88
C ASN A 463 24.29 -33.06 38.83
N ILE A 464 25.10 -34.05 39.20
CA ILE A 464 26.18 -34.56 38.34
C ILE A 464 25.67 -35.28 37.09
N LYS A 465 24.42 -35.77 37.12
CA LYS A 465 23.78 -36.39 35.96
C LYS A 465 23.55 -35.39 34.85
N ASP A 466 23.26 -34.12 35.16
CA ASP A 466 23.10 -33.07 34.15
C ASP A 466 24.41 -32.78 33.42
N ALA A 467 25.50 -32.62 34.17
CA ALA A 467 26.82 -32.50 33.57
C ALA A 467 27.17 -33.73 32.70
N THR A 468 26.72 -34.93 33.11
CA THR A 468 26.90 -36.16 32.34
C THR A 468 26.01 -36.17 31.08
N ALA A 469 24.78 -35.65 31.15
CA ALA A 469 23.88 -35.52 30.01
C ALA A 469 24.46 -34.55 28.98
N ILE A 470 24.98 -33.41 29.41
CA ILE A 470 25.67 -32.44 28.55
C ILE A 470 26.89 -33.09 27.87
N GLN A 471 27.71 -33.82 28.63
CA GLN A 471 28.86 -34.54 28.07
C GLN A 471 28.46 -35.62 27.04
N LYS A 472 27.37 -36.34 27.28
CA LYS A 472 26.82 -37.31 26.31
C LYS A 472 26.32 -36.62 25.04
N LYS A 473 25.68 -35.45 25.17
CA LYS A 473 25.24 -34.61 24.05
C LYS A 473 26.43 -34.12 23.22
N ILE A 474 27.47 -33.61 23.88
CA ILE A 474 28.72 -33.17 23.23
C ILE A 474 29.41 -34.34 22.48
N ALA A 475 29.38 -35.54 23.05
CA ALA A 475 29.92 -36.75 22.44
C ALA A 475 29.01 -37.37 21.35
N GLY A 476 27.84 -36.77 21.06
CA GLY A 476 26.89 -37.27 20.08
C GLY A 476 26.19 -38.58 20.47
N LEU A 477 26.23 -38.95 21.76
CA LEU A 477 25.62 -40.19 22.27
C LEU A 477 24.12 -40.04 22.55
N ILE A 478 23.65 -38.81 22.75
CA ILE A 478 22.23 -38.46 22.91
C ILE A 478 21.94 -37.14 22.19
N THR A 479 20.67 -36.89 21.90
CA THR A 479 20.16 -35.62 21.39
C THR A 479 19.28 -34.96 22.44
N PHE A 480 19.37 -33.64 22.56
CA PHE A 480 18.56 -32.83 23.47
C PHE A 480 17.38 -32.22 22.70
N ASP A 481 16.22 -32.17 23.37
CA ASP A 481 15.11 -31.34 22.93
C ASP A 481 15.36 -29.85 23.25
N ALA A 482 14.45 -28.97 22.81
CA ALA A 482 14.62 -27.51 22.94
C ALA A 482 14.78 -27.04 24.40
N GLU A 483 14.02 -27.62 25.34
CA GLU A 483 14.09 -27.26 26.75
C GLU A 483 15.36 -27.83 27.40
N GLN A 484 15.82 -29.04 27.03
CA GLN A 484 17.12 -29.55 27.49
C GLN A 484 18.29 -28.70 26.99
N ASN A 485 18.22 -28.19 25.75
CA ASN A 485 19.25 -27.31 25.21
C ASN A 485 19.35 -25.99 26.00
N LEU A 486 18.21 -25.42 26.40
CA LEU A 486 18.16 -24.25 27.25
C LEU A 486 18.73 -24.51 28.66
N LEU A 487 18.26 -25.57 29.32
CA LEU A 487 18.69 -25.92 30.68
C LEU A 487 20.17 -26.30 30.73
N ALA A 488 20.72 -26.81 29.62
CA ALA A 488 22.11 -27.19 29.47
C ALA A 488 23.08 -26.02 29.27
N ASP A 489 22.64 -24.87 28.76
CA ASP A 489 23.45 -23.64 28.63
C ASP A 489 23.53 -22.92 29.99
N PHE A 490 24.25 -23.55 30.93
CA PHE A 490 24.29 -23.11 32.32
C PHE A 490 25.04 -21.79 32.48
N ASN A 491 26.04 -21.51 31.63
CA ASN A 491 26.79 -20.27 31.69
C ASN A 491 26.15 -19.13 30.87
N GLN A 492 25.07 -19.42 30.13
CA GLN A 492 24.29 -18.48 29.31
C GLN A 492 25.13 -17.81 28.22
N ASP A 493 26.08 -18.54 27.63
CA ASP A 493 26.92 -18.05 26.53
C ASP A 493 26.45 -18.52 25.15
N THR A 494 25.26 -19.16 25.08
CA THR A 494 24.58 -19.70 23.89
C THR A 494 25.21 -20.95 23.28
N ASP A 495 26.37 -21.39 23.77
CA ASP A 495 27.08 -22.57 23.26
C ASP A 495 27.02 -23.72 24.27
N ILE A 496 26.22 -24.76 24.04
CA ILE A 496 26.21 -25.95 24.91
C ILE A 496 27.50 -26.75 24.72
N ASN A 497 28.43 -26.60 25.66
CA ASN A 497 29.77 -27.16 25.55
C ASN A 497 30.31 -27.64 26.90
N ILE A 498 31.58 -28.04 26.93
CA ILE A 498 32.20 -28.61 28.13
C ILE A 498 32.26 -27.59 29.29
N LYS A 499 32.22 -26.30 29.00
CA LYS A 499 32.18 -25.21 29.99
C LYS A 499 30.91 -25.28 30.83
N ASP A 500 29.76 -25.63 30.26
CA ASP A 500 28.50 -25.76 30.99
C ASP A 500 28.52 -26.94 31.95
N ALA A 501 28.94 -28.10 31.45
CA ALA A 501 29.14 -29.28 32.29
C ALA A 501 30.13 -28.98 33.43
N THR A 502 31.21 -28.24 33.14
CA THR A 502 32.20 -27.83 34.15
C THR A 502 31.62 -26.82 35.13
N ALA A 503 30.76 -25.91 34.69
CA ALA A 503 30.13 -24.90 35.53
C ALA A 503 29.11 -25.53 36.48
N ILE A 504 28.31 -26.49 36.02
CA ILE A 504 27.43 -27.32 36.86
C ILE A 504 28.25 -28.09 37.90
N GLN A 505 29.35 -28.73 37.48
CA GLN A 505 30.25 -29.43 38.41
C GLN A 505 30.85 -28.50 39.48
N LYS A 506 31.28 -27.29 39.09
CA LYS A 506 31.77 -26.27 40.03
C LYS A 506 30.66 -25.82 40.99
N LYS A 507 29.43 -25.67 40.50
CA LYS A 507 28.28 -25.28 41.32
C LYS A 507 27.96 -26.34 42.39
N ILE A 508 27.90 -27.61 41.98
CA ILE A 508 27.67 -28.75 42.87
C ILE A 508 28.79 -28.89 43.91
N ALA A 509 30.03 -28.58 43.53
CA ALA A 509 31.18 -28.60 44.43
C ALA A 509 31.29 -27.36 45.36
N GLY A 510 30.36 -26.39 45.25
CA GLY A 510 30.37 -25.16 46.07
C GLY A 510 31.50 -24.19 45.71
N LEU A 511 32.02 -24.25 44.48
CA LEU A 511 33.11 -23.40 44.01
C LEU A 511 32.63 -22.10 43.34
N ILE A 512 31.32 -21.99 43.05
CA ILE A 512 30.63 -20.81 42.48
C ILE A 512 29.18 -20.66 42.96
#